data_AF-A0AAV1V558-F1
#
_entry.id   AF-A0AAV1V558-F1
#
_cell.length_a   1.000
_cell.length_b   1.000
_cell.length_c   1.000
_cell.angle_alpha   90.00
_cell.angle_beta   90.00
_cell.angle_gamma   90.00
#
_symmetry.space_group_name_H-M   'P 1'
#
loop_
_entity.id
_entity.type
_entity.pdbx_description
1 polymer ?
#
loop_
_entity_poly.entity_id
_entity_poly.type
_entity_poly.pdbx_seq_one_letter_code
_entity_poly.pdbx_strand_id
1 'polypeptide(L)'
;MFKPPRAEFRARSALLRLKQDKRDVHAYAQHLRYLASSVTENPVGEHKLINVLIYGLVDGPVKTYMFQEDLHTLERAIAYAEQEDFSLIQSQASSSNYGPTR
;
A
#
# COMPACT_ATOMS: atom_id res chain seq x y z
N MET A 1 -13.81 10.10 -23.63
CA MET A 1 -12.96 8.88 -23.64
C MET A 1 -13.81 7.71 -23.18
N PHE A 2 -14.12 6.76 -24.06
CA PHE A 2 -14.92 5.58 -23.73
C PHE A 2 -14.00 4.51 -23.12
N LYS A 3 -14.13 4.25 -21.81
CA LYS A 3 -13.51 3.06 -21.21
C LYS A 3 -14.51 1.90 -21.44
N PRO A 4 -14.14 0.82 -22.16
CA PRO A 4 -15.07 -0.28 -22.35
C PRO A 4 -15.48 -0.85 -20.98
N PRO A 5 -16.74 -1.24 -20.76
CA PRO A 5 -17.26 -1.71 -19.46
C PRO A 5 -16.42 -2.81 -18.79
N ARG A 6 -15.71 -3.60 -19.60
CA ARG A 6 -14.80 -4.65 -19.14
C ARG A 6 -13.53 -4.11 -18.45
N ALA A 7 -13.08 -2.90 -18.76
CA ALA A 7 -11.86 -2.31 -18.18
C ALA A 7 -12.04 -1.91 -16.72
N GLU A 8 -13.17 -1.28 -16.40
CA GLU A 8 -13.48 -0.92 -15.02
C GLU A 8 -13.74 -2.16 -14.16
N PHE A 9 -14.52 -3.12 -14.68
CA PHE A 9 -14.72 -4.40 -13.99
C PHE A 9 -13.39 -5.10 -13.70
N ARG A 10 -12.46 -5.10 -14.66
CA ARG A 10 -11.10 -5.62 -14.44
C ARG A 10 -10.34 -4.85 -13.36
N ALA A 11 -10.39 -3.53 -13.36
CA ALA A 11 -9.71 -2.71 -12.35
C ALA A 11 -10.26 -2.99 -10.94
N ARG A 12 -11.59 -3.03 -10.78
CA ARG A 12 -12.24 -3.38 -9.51
C ARG A 12 -11.89 -4.79 -9.06
N SER A 13 -11.92 -5.75 -9.98
CA SER A 13 -11.57 -7.14 -9.70
C SER A 13 -10.08 -7.32 -9.34
N ALA A 14 -9.19 -6.53 -9.95
CA ALA A 14 -7.77 -6.49 -9.62
C ALA A 14 -7.54 -5.85 -8.23
N LEU A 15 -8.24 -4.74 -7.93
CA LEU A 15 -8.15 -4.06 -6.64
C LEU A 15 -8.53 -5.00 -5.48
N LEU A 16 -9.61 -5.77 -5.61
CA LEU A 16 -10.05 -6.73 -4.59
C LEU A 16 -9.10 -7.91 -4.38
N ARG A 17 -8.22 -8.19 -5.33
CA ARG A 17 -7.22 -9.26 -5.25
C ARG A 17 -5.80 -8.73 -5.01
N LEU A 18 -5.66 -7.42 -4.82
CA LEU A 18 -4.36 -6.80 -4.70
C LEU A 18 -3.68 -7.25 -3.40
N LYS A 19 -2.42 -7.66 -3.52
CA LYS A 19 -1.51 -8.00 -2.44
C LYS A 19 -0.15 -7.41 -2.72
N GLN A 20 0.67 -7.14 -1.71
CA GLN A 20 2.02 -6.64 -1.90
C GLN A 20 2.90 -7.69 -2.62
N ASP A 21 2.78 -8.96 -2.22
CA ASP A 21 3.59 -10.08 -2.72
C ASP A 21 5.10 -9.78 -2.61
N LYS A 22 5.83 -9.77 -3.74
CA LYS A 22 7.28 -9.48 -3.79
C LYS A 22 7.60 -8.02 -4.09
N ARG A 23 6.60 -7.14 -4.15
CA ARG A 23 6.79 -5.71 -4.42
C ARG A 23 7.25 -5.00 -3.15
N ASP A 24 8.06 -3.97 -3.32
CA ASP A 24 8.28 -2.98 -2.26
C ASP A 24 6.96 -2.24 -1.95
N VAL A 25 6.91 -1.60 -0.77
CA VAL A 25 5.70 -0.95 -0.27
C VAL A 25 5.25 0.18 -1.20
N HIS A 26 6.20 0.95 -1.74
CA HIS A 26 5.91 2.04 -2.66
C HIS A 26 5.25 1.53 -3.95
N ALA A 27 5.85 0.56 -4.66
CA ALA A 27 5.29 0.00 -5.89
C ALA A 27 3.92 -0.64 -5.68
N TYR A 28 3.70 -1.30 -4.55
CA TYR A 28 2.40 -1.83 -4.16
C TYR A 28 1.35 -0.71 -3.94
N ALA A 29 1.71 0.32 -3.18
CA ALA A 29 0.84 1.46 -2.89
C ALA A 29 0.47 2.26 -4.15
N GLN A 30 1.42 2.49 -5.05
CA GLN A 30 1.17 3.14 -6.34
C GLN A 30 0.21 2.31 -7.21
N HIS A 31 0.34 0.97 -7.20
CA HIS A 31 -0.57 0.11 -7.95
C HIS A 31 -2.00 0.15 -7.37
N LEU A 32 -2.13 0.18 -6.04
CA LEU A 32 -3.43 0.38 -5.39
C LEU A 32 -4.05 1.72 -5.79
N ARG A 33 -3.28 2.82 -5.73
CA ARG A 33 -3.73 4.16 -6.14
C ARG A 33 -4.20 4.16 -7.59
N TYR A 34 -3.43 3.56 -8.50
CA TYR A 34 -3.79 3.42 -9.91
C TYR A 34 -5.12 2.66 -10.11
N LEU A 35 -5.30 1.53 -9.43
CA LEU A 35 -6.52 0.73 -9.53
C LEU A 35 -7.73 1.47 -8.94
N ALA A 36 -7.56 2.17 -7.82
CA ALA A 36 -8.59 3.01 -7.23
C ALA A 36 -9.04 4.13 -8.19
N SER A 37 -8.10 4.87 -8.79
CA SER A 37 -8.39 5.91 -9.79
C SER A 37 -8.97 5.35 -11.09
N SER A 38 -8.75 4.07 -11.39
CA SER A 38 -9.28 3.41 -12.58
C SER A 38 -10.76 3.04 -12.45
N VAL A 39 -11.27 2.92 -11.22
CA VAL A 39 -12.67 2.60 -10.90
C VAL A 39 -13.47 3.90 -10.76
N THR A 40 -14.13 4.30 -11.85
CA THR A 40 -14.79 5.61 -11.95
C THR A 40 -16.28 5.58 -11.66
N GLU A 41 -16.96 4.47 -11.96
CA GLU A 41 -18.38 4.29 -11.64
C GLU A 41 -18.51 3.70 -10.23
N ASN A 42 -19.25 4.38 -9.34
CA ASN A 42 -19.39 4.00 -7.93
C ASN A 42 -18.02 3.75 -7.24
N PRO A 43 -17.22 4.82 -7.01
CA PRO A 43 -15.89 4.71 -6.44
C PRO A 43 -15.86 3.90 -5.15
N VAL A 44 -14.76 3.18 -4.93
CA VAL A 44 -14.56 2.44 -3.69
C VAL A 44 -14.30 3.45 -2.56
N GLY A 45 -15.07 3.37 -1.48
CA GLY A 45 -14.90 4.29 -0.35
C GLY A 45 -13.54 4.13 0.36
N GLU A 46 -13.06 5.23 0.94
CA GLU A 46 -11.75 5.34 1.60
C GLU A 46 -11.47 4.18 2.57
N HIS A 47 -12.40 3.91 3.49
CA HIS A 47 -12.24 2.83 4.47
C HIS A 47 -12.03 1.45 3.81
N LYS A 48 -12.66 1.19 2.66
CA LYS A 48 -12.45 -0.06 1.92
C LYS A 48 -11.08 -0.08 1.26
N LEU A 49 -10.63 1.04 0.69
CA LEU A 49 -9.30 1.16 0.09
C LEU A 49 -8.19 1.00 1.12
N ILE A 50 -8.35 1.62 2.30
CA ILE A 50 -7.42 1.48 3.43
C ILE A 50 -7.39 0.01 3.89
N ASN A 51 -8.53 -0.66 4.01
CA ASN A 51 -8.56 -2.09 4.30
C ASN A 51 -7.82 -2.91 3.24
N VAL A 52 -8.03 -2.66 1.94
CA VAL A 52 -7.30 -3.36 0.88
C VAL A 52 -5.79 -3.13 1.03
N LEU A 53 -5.36 -1.89 1.30
CA LEU A 53 -3.97 -1.54 1.53
C LEU A 53 -3.38 -2.37 2.69
N ILE A 54 -3.99 -2.29 3.88
CA ILE A 54 -3.50 -2.95 5.10
C ILE A 54 -3.52 -4.48 4.97
N TYR A 55 -4.65 -5.06 4.55
CA TYR A 55 -4.76 -6.53 4.46
C TYR A 55 -3.92 -7.12 3.32
N GLY A 56 -3.65 -6.35 2.26
CA GLY A 56 -2.80 -6.78 1.17
C GLY A 56 -1.31 -6.67 1.45
N LEU A 57 -0.87 -5.91 2.47
CA LEU A 57 0.54 -5.89 2.90
C LEU A 57 1.01 -7.28 3.36
N VAL A 58 2.27 -7.58 3.09
CA VAL A 58 2.97 -8.71 3.70
C VAL A 58 3.04 -8.49 5.22
N ASP A 59 2.95 -9.58 5.98
CA ASP A 59 3.04 -9.51 7.44
C ASP A 59 4.42 -8.98 7.86
N GLY A 60 4.42 -7.93 8.68
CA GLY A 60 5.64 -7.22 9.08
C GLY A 60 5.33 -5.93 9.83
N PRO A 61 6.38 -5.17 10.22
CA PRO A 61 6.21 -3.98 11.06
C PRO A 61 5.30 -2.92 10.45
N VAL A 62 5.45 -2.62 9.14
CA VAL A 62 4.59 -1.64 8.43
C VAL A 62 3.11 -1.99 8.59
N LYS A 63 2.73 -3.25 8.35
CA LYS A 63 1.35 -3.72 8.50
C LYS A 63 0.86 -3.59 9.94
N THR A 64 1.70 -3.94 10.91
CA THR A 64 1.39 -3.81 12.35
C THR A 64 1.14 -2.35 12.74
N TYR A 65 2.00 -1.43 12.33
CA TYR A 65 1.86 0.00 12.63
C TYR A 65 0.59 0.58 12.00
N MET A 66 0.27 0.19 10.77
CA MET A 66 -0.96 0.62 10.11
C MET A 66 -2.25 0.19 10.83
N PHE A 67 -2.25 -0.95 11.52
CA PHE A 67 -3.42 -1.37 12.33
C PHE A 67 -3.59 -0.55 13.62
N GLN A 68 -2.53 0.15 14.07
CA GLN A 68 -2.54 0.94 15.29
C GLN A 68 -2.88 2.41 15.02
N GLU A 69 -2.60 2.91 13.83
CA GLU A 69 -2.84 4.29 13.44
C GLU A 69 -4.30 4.53 13.00
N ASP A 70 -4.86 5.68 13.36
CA ASP A 70 -6.20 6.11 12.94
C ASP A 70 -6.15 6.80 11.57
N LEU A 71 -6.34 6.00 10.52
CA LEU A 71 -6.23 6.41 9.12
C LEU A 71 -7.61 6.63 8.48
N HIS A 72 -7.87 7.86 8.02
CA HIS A 72 -9.17 8.26 7.45
C HIS A 72 -9.18 8.44 5.93
N THR A 73 -8.00 8.52 5.30
CA THR A 73 -7.87 8.70 3.84
C THR A 73 -6.82 7.77 3.28
N LEU A 74 -7.03 7.31 2.04
CA LEU A 74 -6.09 6.46 1.35
C LEU A 74 -4.72 7.14 1.18
N GLU A 75 -4.71 8.42 0.83
CA GLU A 75 -3.45 9.14 0.63
C GLU A 75 -2.63 9.25 1.91
N ARG A 76 -3.28 9.49 3.07
CA ARG A 76 -2.59 9.45 4.37
C ARG A 76 -2.08 8.05 4.67
N ALA A 77 -2.87 7.02 4.39
CA ALA A 77 -2.47 5.64 4.62
C ALA A 77 -1.26 5.22 3.74
N ILE A 78 -1.22 5.65 2.47
CA ILE A 78 -0.07 5.40 1.59
C ILE A 78 1.16 6.14 2.09
N ALA A 79 1.05 7.44 2.39
CA ALA A 79 2.17 8.23 2.88
C ALA A 79 2.76 7.65 4.18
N TYR A 80 1.89 7.20 5.08
CA TYR A 80 2.30 6.54 6.32
C TYR A 80 3.02 5.21 6.05
N ALA A 81 2.46 4.36 5.19
CA ALA A 81 3.11 3.08 4.84
C ALA A 81 4.50 3.27 4.22
N GLU A 82 4.65 4.26 3.32
CA GLU A 82 5.93 4.60 2.70
C GLU A 82 6.93 5.18 3.71
N GLN A 83 6.47 6.02 4.64
CA GLN A 83 7.30 6.57 5.71
C GLN A 83 7.82 5.49 6.65
N GLU A 84 6.97 4.56 7.08
CA GLU A 84 7.38 3.48 7.99
C GLU A 84 8.34 2.51 7.31
N ASP A 85 8.09 2.14 6.06
CA ASP A 85 9.01 1.29 5.28
C ASP A 85 10.39 1.93 5.15
N PHE A 86 10.43 3.22 4.83
CA PHE A 86 11.67 3.98 4.75
C PHE A 86 12.40 4.08 6.09
N SER A 87 11.67 4.30 7.18
CA SER A 87 12.22 4.37 8.54
C SER A 87 12.84 3.04 8.97
N LEU A 88 12.20 1.91 8.62
CA LEU A 88 12.72 0.57 8.86
C LEU A 88 14.01 0.33 8.07
N ILE A 89 14.03 0.67 6.77
CA ILE A 89 15.23 0.53 5.92
C ILE A 89 16.39 1.36 6.49
N GLN A 90 16.14 2.59 6.93
CA GLN A 90 17.17 3.43 7.55
C GLN A 90 17.69 2.88 8.88
N SER A 91 16.80 2.38 9.74
CA SER A 91 17.20 1.79 11.03
C SER A 91 18.09 0.55 10.85
N GLN A 92 17.82 -0.27 9.82
CA GLN A 92 18.63 -1.42 9.48
C GLN A 92 20.00 -1.03 8.92
N ALA A 93 20.04 -0.04 8.02
CA ALA A 93 21.29 0.46 7.44
C ALA A 93 22.23 1.08 8.49
N SER A 94 21.66 1.84 9.44
CA SER A 94 22.41 2.44 10.55
C SER A 94 22.90 1.40 11.57
N SER A 95 22.12 0.36 11.82
CA SER A 95 22.52 -0.76 12.70
C SER A 95 23.63 -1.62 12.08
N SER A 96 23.64 -1.75 10.76
CA SER A 96 24.66 -2.53 10.04
C SER A 96 26.05 -1.89 10.02
N ASN A 97 26.17 -0.58 10.27
CA ASN A 97 27.47 0.13 10.30
C ASN A 97 28.25 -0.05 11.61
N TYR A 98 27.73 -0.83 12.56
CA TYR A 98 28.42 -1.22 13.80
C TYR A 98 28.83 -2.70 13.78
N GLY A 99 29.62 -3.11 12.78
CA GLY A 99 30.37 -4.38 12.84
C GLY A 99 31.74 -4.14 13.49
N PRO A 100 32.16 -4.91 14.51
CA PRO A 100 33.40 -4.62 15.24
C PRO A 100 34.60 -4.78 14.32
N THR A 101 35.43 -3.74 14.27
CA THR A 101 36.79 -3.79 13.71
C THR A 101 37.53 -4.94 14.39
N ARG A 102 37.98 -5.90 13.61
CA ARG A 102 38.90 -6.95 14.06
C ARG A 102 40.11 -6.97 13.16
#